data_AF-A0A959ZKX7-F1
#
_entry.id   AF-A0A959ZKX7-F1
#
_cell.length_a   1.000
_cell.length_b   1.000
_cell.length_c   1.000
_cell.angle_alpha   90.00
_cell.angle_beta   90.00
_cell.angle_gamma   90.00
#
_symmetry.space_group_name_H-M   'P 1'
#
loop_
_entity.id
_entity.type
_entity.pdbx_description
1 polymer ?
#
loop_
_entity_poly.entity_id
_entity_poly.type
_entity_poly.pdbx_seq_one_letter_code
_entity_poly.pdbx_strand_id
1 'polypeptide(L)'
;MADEPEHRMLFDLRGRRKRVIQVIYVLLAILMGASLLLLGGSSTLGLQNLFGGGSSVNKSASDANLARADELQTRFNQQPNNANVAKELIRARFSAGNSLYAVDPDTQTTSITDDATTQLEMAAETWTKYLKITDNNPDPAVAQLMAQVLFTLSQGSTVAQFQNNIKDAAQAQEFVAESAVKEQKNGGASAATQLTTLAIYQLYSQDYEAAQKTLDRALAATDDKNEKKQIQQTYDASEKDAKRVGKLIDQAVKQARKDGGKSLENPLGSLGSDTSITGASGATTGG
;
A
#
# COMPACT_ATOMS: atom_id res chain seq x y z
N MET A 1 -14.12 -15.93 -60.13
CA MET A 1 -14.80 -15.03 -59.18
C MET A 1 -14.36 -15.48 -57.80
N ALA A 2 -13.43 -14.75 -57.22
CA ALA A 2 -12.87 -15.03 -55.90
C ALA A 2 -13.60 -14.13 -54.90
N ASP A 3 -14.31 -14.74 -53.97
CA ASP A 3 -14.88 -14.06 -52.81
C ASP A 3 -13.78 -13.85 -51.77
N GLU A 4 -13.46 -12.58 -51.49
CA GLU A 4 -12.70 -12.17 -50.33
C GLU A 4 -13.63 -12.08 -49.11
N PRO A 5 -13.36 -12.79 -48.01
CA PRO A 5 -14.03 -12.51 -46.74
C PRO A 5 -13.31 -11.39 -45.98
N GLU A 6 -14.10 -10.37 -45.64
CA GLU A 6 -13.76 -9.26 -44.74
C GLU A 6 -13.12 -9.74 -43.43
N HIS A 7 -11.88 -9.31 -43.17
CA HIS A 7 -11.27 -9.44 -41.85
C HIS A 7 -11.84 -8.39 -40.89
N ARG A 8 -12.88 -8.78 -40.14
CA ARG A 8 -13.25 -8.17 -38.87
C ARG A 8 -12.06 -8.25 -37.91
N MET A 9 -11.39 -7.13 -37.66
CA MET A 9 -10.52 -6.98 -36.48
C MET A 9 -11.41 -6.83 -35.23
N LEU A 10 -11.99 -7.95 -34.79
CA LEU A 10 -12.45 -8.11 -33.42
C LEU A 10 -11.25 -8.61 -32.63
N PHE A 11 -10.58 -7.69 -31.94
CA PHE A 11 -9.53 -8.02 -30.97
C PHE A 11 -10.13 -8.89 -29.87
N ASP A 12 -9.83 -10.17 -29.98
CA ASP A 12 -10.15 -11.21 -29.03
C ASP A 12 -9.30 -11.03 -27.76
N LEU A 13 -9.89 -10.41 -26.73
CA LEU A 13 -9.36 -10.40 -25.36
C LEU A 13 -9.97 -11.57 -24.53
N ARG A 14 -10.08 -12.77 -25.12
CA ARG A 14 -10.43 -13.98 -24.36
C ARG A 14 -9.28 -14.44 -23.46
N GLY A 15 -9.57 -14.46 -22.17
CA GLY A 15 -9.71 -15.77 -21.53
C GLY A 15 -8.94 -16.00 -20.22
N ARG A 16 -7.89 -15.23 -19.89
CA ARG A 16 -7.05 -15.58 -18.73
C ARG A 16 -6.71 -14.44 -17.76
N ARG A 17 -6.84 -13.18 -18.18
CA ARG A 17 -6.47 -12.00 -17.35
C ARG A 17 -7.60 -11.49 -16.43
N LYS A 18 -8.84 -11.93 -16.61
CA LYS A 18 -10.01 -11.36 -15.91
C LYS A 18 -10.12 -11.69 -14.41
N ARG A 19 -9.43 -12.70 -13.89
CA ARG A 19 -9.63 -13.17 -12.50
C ARG A 19 -8.49 -12.85 -11.52
N VAL A 20 -7.29 -12.55 -12.02
CA VAL A 20 -6.15 -12.06 -11.20
C VAL A 20 -6.44 -10.67 -10.63
N ILE A 21 -7.00 -9.84 -11.50
CA ILE A 21 -7.77 -8.63 -11.21
C ILE A 21 -8.66 -8.88 -9.98
N GLN A 22 -9.51 -9.89 -9.97
CA GLN A 22 -10.59 -10.03 -8.98
C GLN A 22 -10.13 -10.18 -7.51
N VAL A 23 -8.97 -10.75 -7.21
CA VAL A 23 -8.48 -10.89 -5.81
C VAL A 23 -7.74 -9.64 -5.33
N ILE A 24 -6.98 -9.00 -6.22
CA ILE A 24 -6.45 -7.64 -6.00
C ILE A 24 -7.63 -6.69 -5.77
N TYR A 25 -8.68 -6.76 -6.60
CA TYR A 25 -9.93 -6.01 -6.40
C TYR A 25 -10.72 -6.46 -5.17
N VAL A 26 -10.56 -7.65 -4.60
CA VAL A 26 -11.21 -8.02 -3.32
C VAL A 26 -10.42 -7.45 -2.14
N LEU A 27 -9.09 -7.48 -2.16
CA LEU A 27 -8.28 -6.80 -1.15
C LEU A 27 -8.45 -5.27 -1.26
N LEU A 28 -8.41 -4.72 -2.49
CA LEU A 28 -8.72 -3.32 -2.79
C LEU A 28 -10.19 -2.98 -2.51
N ALA A 29 -11.18 -3.82 -2.78
CA ALA A 29 -12.58 -3.52 -2.45
C ALA A 29 -12.83 -3.57 -0.95
N ILE A 30 -12.12 -4.43 -0.22
CA ILE A 30 -12.14 -4.45 1.24
C ILE A 30 -11.47 -3.17 1.78
N LEU A 31 -10.37 -2.70 1.19
CA LEU A 31 -9.69 -1.46 1.56
C LEU A 31 -10.45 -0.19 1.12
N MET A 32 -11.14 -0.19 -0.03
CA MET A 32 -12.06 0.87 -0.47
C MET A 32 -13.32 0.90 0.41
N GLY A 33 -13.80 -0.26 0.85
CA GLY A 33 -14.85 -0.38 1.86
C GLY A 33 -14.40 0.16 3.23
N ALA A 34 -13.14 -0.08 3.63
CA ALA A 34 -12.54 0.54 4.81
C ALA A 34 -12.35 2.06 4.64
N SER A 35 -12.09 2.54 3.41
CA SER A 35 -12.01 3.96 3.06
C SER A 35 -13.35 4.67 3.26
N LEU A 36 -14.48 3.99 3.02
CA LEU A 36 -15.83 4.52 3.25
C LEU A 36 -16.17 4.71 4.74
N LEU A 37 -15.56 3.94 5.64
CA LEU A 37 -15.70 4.15 7.09
C LEU A 37 -14.76 5.25 7.63
N LEU A 38 -13.72 5.60 6.88
CA LEU A 38 -12.86 6.77 7.12
C LEU A 38 -13.46 8.08 6.56
N LEU A 39 -14.51 8.01 5.75
CA LEU A 39 -15.19 9.15 5.11
C LEU A 39 -16.36 9.73 5.93
N GLY A 40 -16.72 9.11 7.06
CA GLY A 40 -17.89 9.51 7.87
C GLY A 40 -17.61 10.41 9.08
N GLY A 41 -16.34 10.76 9.34
CA GLY A 41 -15.93 11.61 10.45
C GLY A 41 -15.03 12.73 9.96
N SER A 42 -15.43 13.97 10.23
CA SER A 42 -14.77 15.22 9.85
C SER A 42 -13.31 15.30 10.30
N SER A 43 -12.39 14.73 9.53
CA SER A 43 -10.98 15.09 9.40
C SER A 43 -10.37 14.08 8.46
N THR A 44 -10.24 14.52 7.20
CA THR A 44 -9.38 13.96 6.17
C THR A 44 -8.09 13.36 6.75
N LEU A 45 -8.07 12.04 6.96
CA LEU A 45 -6.82 11.30 6.91
C LEU A 45 -6.21 11.64 5.54
N GLY A 46 -5.02 12.23 5.55
CA GLY A 46 -4.39 12.95 4.43
C GLY A 46 -4.08 12.13 3.17
N LEU A 47 -4.75 10.99 2.96
CA LEU A 47 -4.69 10.20 1.75
C LEU A 47 -5.38 10.94 0.58
N GLN A 48 -6.53 11.59 0.80
CA GLN A 48 -7.26 12.27 -0.28
C GLN A 48 -6.51 13.51 -0.84
N ASN A 49 -5.83 14.28 0.01
CA ASN A 49 -5.05 15.46 -0.43
C ASN A 49 -3.72 15.10 -1.09
N LEU A 50 -3.30 13.83 -1.02
CA LEU A 50 -2.01 13.36 -1.52
C LEU A 50 -2.16 12.54 -2.81
N PHE A 51 -3.30 11.88 -3.02
CA PHE A 51 -3.67 11.23 -4.28
C PHE A 51 -4.53 12.14 -5.20
N GLY A 52 -5.04 13.27 -4.68
CA GLY A 52 -5.92 14.21 -5.40
C GLY A 52 -5.21 15.37 -6.11
N GLY A 53 -3.88 15.34 -6.23
CA GLY A 53 -3.09 16.33 -6.99
C GLY A 53 -2.81 15.86 -8.41
N GLY A 54 -3.84 15.42 -9.14
CA GLY A 54 -3.74 15.00 -10.54
C GLY A 54 -3.49 16.20 -11.47
N SER A 55 -2.30 16.79 -11.40
CA SER A 55 -1.79 17.58 -12.52
C SER A 55 -1.49 16.60 -13.65
N SER A 56 -2.08 16.83 -14.81
CA SER A 56 -1.76 16.10 -16.04
C SER A 56 -0.24 15.99 -16.21
N VAL A 57 0.31 14.80 -15.98
CA VAL A 57 1.76 14.59 -16.05
C VAL A 57 2.14 14.57 -17.52
N ASN A 58 2.73 15.66 -17.97
CA ASN A 58 3.32 15.74 -19.31
C ASN A 58 4.54 14.81 -19.37
N LYS A 59 4.72 14.07 -20.46
CA LYS A 59 5.84 13.10 -20.63
C LYS A 59 7.22 13.70 -20.33
N SER A 60 7.40 14.99 -20.61
CA SER A 60 8.65 15.72 -20.32
C SER A 60 8.95 15.87 -18.82
N ALA A 61 7.92 15.89 -17.96
CA ALA A 61 8.09 16.01 -16.52
C ALA A 61 8.47 14.66 -15.88
N SER A 62 7.92 13.54 -16.36
CA SER A 62 8.30 12.20 -15.90
C SER A 62 9.74 11.85 -16.33
N ASP A 63 10.11 12.15 -17.58
CA ASP A 63 11.47 11.94 -18.09
C ASP A 63 12.51 12.75 -17.28
N ALA A 64 12.19 13.99 -16.88
CA ALA A 64 13.06 14.82 -16.03
C ALA A 64 13.21 14.26 -14.60
N ASN A 65 12.14 13.72 -14.01
CA ASN A 65 12.20 13.10 -12.68
C ASN A 65 13.06 11.83 -12.68
N LEU A 66 12.94 11.01 -13.73
CA LEU A 66 13.76 9.81 -13.92
C LEU A 66 15.24 10.16 -14.06
N ALA A 67 15.57 11.12 -14.93
CA ALA A 67 16.95 11.57 -15.13
C ALA A 67 17.59 12.07 -13.83
N ARG A 68 16.84 12.82 -13.01
CA ARG A 68 17.31 13.27 -11.69
C ARG A 68 17.57 12.11 -10.74
N ALA A 69 16.67 11.12 -10.72
CA ALA A 69 16.84 9.94 -9.86
C ALA A 69 18.09 9.12 -10.26
N ASP A 70 18.36 8.99 -11.56
CA ASP A 70 19.52 8.25 -12.06
C ASP A 70 20.85 8.99 -11.86
N GLU A 71 20.84 10.32 -11.95
CA GLU A 71 21.99 11.14 -11.57
C GLU A 71 22.32 10.97 -10.08
N LEU A 72 21.29 11.06 -9.22
CA LEU A 72 21.45 10.86 -7.77
C LEU A 72 21.88 9.43 -7.45
N GLN A 73 21.41 8.42 -8.20
CA GLN A 73 21.88 7.05 -8.07
C GLN A 73 23.38 6.94 -8.37
N THR A 74 23.83 7.59 -9.44
CA THR A 74 25.25 7.62 -9.81
C THR A 74 26.09 8.27 -8.72
N ARG A 75 25.64 9.41 -8.18
CA ARG A 75 26.31 10.08 -7.06
C ARG A 75 26.31 9.22 -5.80
N PHE A 76 25.20 8.53 -5.50
CA PHE A 76 25.10 7.64 -4.36
C PHE A 76 26.05 6.45 -4.48
N ASN A 77 26.21 5.89 -5.67
CA ASN A 77 27.18 4.81 -5.92
C ASN A 77 28.63 5.27 -5.70
N GLN A 78 28.94 6.53 -6.01
CA GLN A 78 30.25 7.14 -5.75
C GLN A 78 30.45 7.51 -4.26
N GLN A 79 29.35 7.79 -3.54
CA GLN A 79 29.35 8.22 -2.15
C GLN A 79 28.36 7.38 -1.31
N PRO A 80 28.59 6.07 -1.15
CA PRO A 80 27.59 5.14 -0.61
C PRO A 80 27.23 5.40 0.86
N ASN A 81 28.06 6.13 1.60
CA ASN A 81 27.83 6.49 3.01
C ASN A 81 27.35 7.94 3.19
N ASN A 82 26.99 8.66 2.12
CA ASN A 82 26.51 10.03 2.22
C ASN A 82 24.98 10.05 2.47
N ALA A 83 24.61 10.33 3.73
CA ALA A 83 23.21 10.39 4.18
C ALA A 83 22.36 11.41 3.39
N ASN A 84 22.94 12.55 3.00
CA ASN A 84 22.21 13.57 2.25
C ASN A 84 21.90 13.10 0.83
N VAL A 85 22.86 12.45 0.16
CA VAL A 85 22.65 11.89 -1.17
C VAL A 85 21.61 10.77 -1.13
N ALA A 86 21.65 9.90 -0.12
CA ALA A 86 20.64 8.85 0.07
C ALA A 86 19.23 9.44 0.25
N LYS A 87 19.09 10.48 1.09
CA LYS A 87 17.82 11.19 1.30
C LYS A 87 17.28 11.81 0.02
N GLU A 88 18.14 12.49 -0.75
CA GLU A 88 17.75 13.09 -2.02
C GLU A 88 17.34 12.05 -3.05
N LEU A 89 18.07 10.92 -3.11
CA LEU A 89 17.75 9.81 -3.99
C LEU A 89 16.37 9.19 -3.66
N ILE A 90 16.07 8.95 -2.39
CA ILE A 90 14.74 8.46 -1.95
C ILE A 90 13.63 9.39 -2.45
N ARG A 91 13.78 10.70 -2.23
CA ARG A 91 12.79 11.70 -2.66
C ARG A 91 12.64 11.75 -4.17
N ALA A 92 13.76 11.66 -4.91
CA ALA A 92 13.75 11.65 -6.37
C ALA A 92 13.06 10.41 -6.93
N ARG A 93 13.34 9.23 -6.37
CA ARG A 93 12.68 7.97 -6.76
C ARG A 93 11.19 7.99 -6.46
N PHE A 94 10.76 8.52 -5.33
CA PHE A 94 9.33 8.73 -5.05
C PHE A 94 8.66 9.67 -6.07
N SER A 95 9.29 10.81 -6.37
CA SER A 95 8.79 11.76 -7.38
C SER A 95 8.67 11.10 -8.76
N ALA A 96 9.70 10.34 -9.17
CA ALA A 96 9.68 9.57 -10.40
C ALA A 96 8.53 8.54 -10.41
N GLY A 97 8.37 7.77 -9.33
CA GLY A 97 7.28 6.80 -9.19
C GLY A 97 5.90 7.42 -9.35
N ASN A 98 5.62 8.52 -8.65
CA ASN A 98 4.34 9.22 -8.77
C ASN A 98 4.09 9.76 -10.18
N SER A 99 5.14 10.23 -10.87
CA SER A 99 5.02 10.74 -12.24
C SER A 99 4.72 9.64 -13.28
N LEU A 100 4.86 8.38 -12.89
CA LEU A 100 4.62 7.20 -13.73
C LEU A 100 3.27 6.55 -13.45
N TYR A 101 2.44 7.12 -12.57
CA TYR A 101 1.08 6.62 -12.37
C TYR A 101 0.24 6.82 -13.64
N ALA A 102 -0.57 5.82 -13.97
CA ALA A 102 -1.48 5.89 -15.09
C ALA A 102 -2.84 6.41 -14.62
N VAL A 103 -3.40 7.37 -15.34
CA VAL A 103 -4.76 7.84 -15.13
C VAL A 103 -5.62 7.27 -16.24
N ASP A 104 -6.66 6.53 -15.87
CA ASP A 104 -7.67 6.07 -16.79
C ASP A 104 -8.48 7.29 -17.29
N PRO A 105 -8.49 7.58 -18.61
CA PRO A 105 -9.08 8.82 -19.14
C PRO A 105 -10.60 8.86 -19.00
N ASP A 106 -11.26 7.70 -18.94
CA ASP A 106 -12.72 7.58 -18.90
C ASP A 106 -13.25 7.68 -17.46
N THR A 107 -12.54 7.06 -16.51
CA THR A 107 -12.95 6.99 -15.11
C THR A 107 -12.20 7.96 -14.20
N GLN A 108 -11.14 8.59 -14.71
CA GLN A 108 -10.20 9.42 -13.93
C GLN A 108 -9.56 8.66 -12.76
N THR A 109 -9.54 7.32 -12.82
CA THR A 109 -8.97 6.49 -11.78
C THR A 109 -7.46 6.40 -11.96
N THR A 110 -6.71 6.72 -10.91
CA THR A 110 -5.25 6.57 -10.88
C THR A 110 -4.86 5.13 -10.53
N SER A 111 -3.91 4.56 -11.26
CA SER A 111 -3.34 3.23 -11.04
C SER A 111 -1.82 3.28 -11.02
N ILE A 112 -1.22 2.46 -10.17
CA ILE A 112 0.24 2.34 -10.05
C ILE A 112 0.72 1.42 -11.16
N THR A 113 1.64 1.90 -11.99
CA THR A 113 2.24 1.12 -13.08
C THR A 113 3.42 0.28 -12.59
N ASP A 114 3.88 -0.66 -13.41
CA ASP A 114 5.08 -1.47 -13.12
C ASP A 114 6.33 -0.57 -13.01
N ASP A 115 6.44 0.45 -13.86
CA ASP A 115 7.55 1.42 -13.82
C ASP A 115 7.50 2.26 -12.55
N ALA A 116 6.30 2.69 -12.13
CA ALA A 116 6.12 3.39 -10.87
C ALA A 116 6.53 2.51 -9.68
N THR A 117 6.09 1.25 -9.68
CA THR A 117 6.45 0.25 -8.67
C THR A 117 7.96 0.07 -8.58
N THR A 118 8.64 -0.05 -9.72
CA THR A 118 10.11 -0.17 -9.79
C THR A 118 10.81 1.02 -9.13
N GLN A 119 10.34 2.25 -9.36
CA GLN A 119 10.92 3.43 -8.70
C GLN A 119 10.70 3.42 -7.18
N LEU A 120 9.52 3.00 -6.73
CA LEU A 120 9.20 2.91 -5.30
C LEU A 120 10.02 1.80 -4.60
N GLU A 121 10.24 0.67 -5.26
CA GLU A 121 11.12 -0.40 -4.76
C GLU A 121 12.57 0.08 -4.63
N MET A 122 13.10 0.80 -5.62
CA MET A 122 14.43 1.41 -5.51
C MET A 122 14.52 2.45 -4.37
N ALA A 123 13.44 3.18 -4.08
CA ALA A 123 13.37 4.04 -2.91
C ALA A 123 13.43 3.23 -1.61
N ALA A 124 12.72 2.10 -1.52
CA ALA A 124 12.75 1.18 -0.38
C ALA A 124 14.15 0.57 -0.16
N GLU A 125 14.83 0.15 -1.22
CA GLU A 125 16.21 -0.34 -1.13
C GLU A 125 17.18 0.74 -0.63
N THR A 126 17.02 1.97 -1.12
CA THR A 126 17.83 3.11 -0.69
C THR A 126 17.54 3.46 0.77
N TRP A 127 16.28 3.37 1.20
CA TRP A 127 15.86 3.54 2.59
C TRP A 127 16.55 2.55 3.53
N THR A 128 16.62 1.25 3.17
CA THR A 128 17.35 0.27 3.98
C THR A 128 18.82 0.64 4.16
N LYS A 129 19.48 1.19 3.14
CA LYS A 129 20.86 1.69 3.24
C LYS A 129 20.93 2.96 4.09
N TYR A 130 19.99 3.88 3.89
CA TYR A 130 19.90 5.14 4.65
C TYR A 130 19.75 4.92 6.15
N LEU A 131 18.93 3.94 6.57
CA LEU A 131 18.81 3.55 7.98
C LEU A 131 20.15 3.10 8.57
N LYS A 132 20.96 2.35 7.81
CA LYS A 132 22.30 1.93 8.25
C LYS A 132 23.26 3.12 8.35
N ILE A 133 23.23 4.02 7.37
CA ILE A 133 24.08 5.22 7.34
C ILE A 133 23.76 6.17 8.52
N THR A 134 22.51 6.17 8.98
CA THR A 134 22.04 7.05 10.06
C THR A 134 21.94 6.36 11.41
N ASP A 135 22.48 5.14 11.55
CA ASP A 135 22.41 4.35 12.79
C ASP A 135 20.98 4.22 13.35
N ASN A 136 20.00 3.99 12.46
CA ASN A 136 18.56 3.97 12.77
C ASN A 136 18.03 5.27 13.40
N ASN A 137 18.61 6.41 13.06
CA ASN A 137 18.09 7.73 13.42
C ASN A 137 17.81 8.59 12.16
N PRO A 138 16.85 8.17 11.32
CA PRO A 138 16.54 8.87 10.07
C PRO A 138 15.87 10.23 10.31
N ASP A 139 15.96 11.10 9.31
CA ASP A 139 15.14 12.32 9.22
C ASP A 139 13.64 11.94 9.24
N PRO A 140 12.82 12.42 10.20
CA PRO A 140 11.42 12.05 10.34
C PRO A 140 10.58 12.32 9.09
N ALA A 141 10.93 13.34 8.30
CA ALA A 141 10.23 13.64 7.06
C ALA A 141 10.50 12.58 5.98
N VAL A 142 11.70 11.98 5.98
CA VAL A 142 12.04 10.85 5.10
C VAL A 142 11.35 9.59 5.58
N ALA A 143 11.30 9.36 6.89
CA ALA A 143 10.60 8.23 7.48
C ALA A 143 9.09 8.25 7.16
N GLN A 144 8.44 9.42 7.26
CA GLN A 144 7.05 9.60 6.88
C GLN A 144 6.80 9.27 5.42
N LEU A 145 7.69 9.74 4.54
CA LEU A 145 7.63 9.43 3.12
C LEU A 145 7.74 7.91 2.89
N MET A 146 8.71 7.26 3.53
CA MET A 146 8.96 5.83 3.34
C MET A 146 7.87 4.95 3.94
N ALA A 147 7.27 5.34 5.06
CA ALA A 147 6.11 4.65 5.62
C ALA A 147 4.98 4.56 4.59
N GLN A 148 4.70 5.66 3.87
CA GLN A 148 3.72 5.68 2.80
C GLN A 148 4.13 4.84 1.59
N VAL A 149 5.39 4.93 1.16
CA VAL A 149 5.91 4.15 0.02
C VAL A 149 5.78 2.65 0.30
N LEU A 150 6.23 2.21 1.47
CA LEU A 150 6.19 0.80 1.88
C LEU A 150 4.75 0.32 2.06
N PHE A 151 3.87 1.15 2.64
CA PHE A 151 2.44 0.82 2.70
C PHE A 151 1.83 0.68 1.29
N THR A 152 2.17 1.57 0.36
CA THR A 152 1.74 1.51 -1.04
C THR A 152 2.21 0.23 -1.72
N LEU A 153 3.50 -0.09 -1.60
CA LEU A 153 4.09 -1.31 -2.14
C LEU A 153 3.42 -2.57 -1.58
N SER A 154 2.98 -2.56 -0.33
CA SER A 154 2.26 -3.70 0.26
C SER A 154 0.96 -4.02 -0.47
N GLN A 155 0.24 -3.04 -1.02
CA GLN A 155 -1.10 -3.26 -1.60
C GLN A 155 -1.10 -4.02 -2.93
N GLY A 156 0.00 -3.97 -3.70
CA GLY A 156 0.15 -4.67 -4.99
C GLY A 156 0.96 -5.96 -4.92
N SER A 157 1.30 -6.41 -3.72
CA SER A 157 2.36 -7.39 -3.47
C SER A 157 1.87 -8.85 -3.38
N THR A 158 2.77 -9.81 -3.59
CA THR A 158 2.58 -11.19 -3.11
C THR A 158 2.39 -11.21 -1.58
N VAL A 159 1.91 -12.32 -1.01
CA VAL A 159 1.75 -12.45 0.45
C VAL A 159 3.05 -12.15 1.22
N ALA A 160 4.18 -12.69 0.76
CA ALA A 160 5.46 -12.47 1.40
C ALA A 160 5.91 -11.00 1.30
N GLN A 161 5.76 -10.39 0.13
CA GLN A 161 6.07 -8.97 -0.07
C GLN A 161 5.13 -8.07 0.73
N PHE A 162 3.83 -8.39 0.83
CA PHE A 162 2.88 -7.67 1.68
C PHE A 162 3.36 -7.68 3.14
N GLN A 163 3.68 -8.86 3.68
CA GLN A 163 4.13 -9.01 5.06
C GLN A 163 5.42 -8.24 5.35
N ASN A 164 6.38 -8.27 4.44
CA ASN A 164 7.62 -7.51 4.58
C ASN A 164 7.36 -6.00 4.50
N ASN A 165 6.69 -5.55 3.43
CA ASN A 165 6.44 -4.13 3.18
C ASN A 165 5.59 -3.49 4.28
N ILE A 166 4.56 -4.17 4.80
CA ILE A 166 3.73 -3.61 5.87
C ILE A 166 4.48 -3.52 7.20
N LYS A 167 5.38 -4.47 7.47
CA LYS A 167 6.25 -4.43 8.65
C LYS A 167 7.26 -3.28 8.54
N ASP A 168 7.87 -3.12 7.38
CA ASP A 168 8.82 -2.03 7.14
C ASP A 168 8.10 -0.67 7.17
N ALA A 169 6.86 -0.59 6.69
CA ALA A 169 6.01 0.59 6.79
C ALA A 169 5.73 0.95 8.26
N ALA A 170 5.40 -0.04 9.09
CA ALA A 170 5.22 0.15 10.53
C ALA A 170 6.50 0.67 11.19
N GLN A 171 7.66 0.09 10.87
CA GLN A 171 8.95 0.55 11.40
C GLN A 171 9.27 2.00 10.96
N ALA A 172 9.02 2.35 9.70
CA ALA A 172 9.21 3.71 9.22
C ALA A 172 8.27 4.70 9.94
N GLN A 173 7.00 4.34 10.12
CA GLN A 173 6.02 5.15 10.86
C GLN A 173 6.36 5.28 12.35
N GLU A 174 7.06 4.31 12.93
CA GLU A 174 7.53 4.38 14.32
C GLU A 174 8.48 5.57 14.53
N PHE A 175 9.45 5.79 13.63
CA PHE A 175 10.33 6.96 13.72
C PHE A 175 9.56 8.29 13.69
N VAL A 176 8.50 8.36 12.88
CA VAL A 176 7.62 9.54 12.82
C VAL A 176 6.88 9.72 14.13
N ALA A 177 6.23 8.66 14.62
CA ALA A 177 5.45 8.71 15.85
C ALA A 177 6.32 9.08 17.05
N GLU A 178 7.53 8.53 17.16
CA GLU A 178 8.48 8.89 18.22
C GLU A 178 8.96 10.35 18.10
N SER A 179 9.16 10.86 16.88
CA SER A 179 9.46 12.28 16.67
C SER A 179 8.30 13.16 17.13
N ALA A 180 7.07 12.81 16.78
CA ALA A 180 5.87 13.56 17.18
C ALA A 180 5.66 13.52 18.70
N VAL A 181 5.93 12.39 19.36
CA VAL A 181 5.87 12.29 20.83
C VAL A 181 6.90 13.20 21.49
N LYS A 182 8.13 13.30 20.93
CA LYS A 182 9.15 14.24 21.43
C LYS A 182 8.70 15.68 21.24
N GLU A 183 8.12 16.02 20.09
CA GLU A 183 7.60 17.35 19.80
C GLU A 183 6.46 17.74 20.76
N GLN A 184 5.49 16.85 20.97
CA GLN A 184 4.39 17.04 21.91
C GLN A 184 4.89 17.33 23.33
N LYS A 185 5.89 16.57 23.81
CA LYS A 185 6.51 16.80 25.13
C LYS A 185 7.14 18.18 25.27
N ASN A 186 7.54 18.78 24.15
CA ASN A 186 8.11 20.13 24.08
C ASN A 186 7.04 21.20 23.83
N GLY A 187 5.75 20.88 24.00
CA GLY A 187 4.64 21.81 23.82
C GLY A 187 4.18 21.97 22.37
N GLY A 188 4.64 21.12 21.45
CA GLY A 188 4.17 21.09 20.06
C GLY A 188 2.84 20.35 19.88
N ALA A 189 2.52 20.00 18.64
CA ALA A 189 1.26 19.36 18.28
C ALA A 189 1.11 17.94 18.90
N SER A 190 -0.13 17.49 19.02
CA SER A 190 -0.45 16.14 19.50
C SER A 190 0.16 15.05 18.61
N ALA A 191 0.71 14.00 19.22
CA ALA A 191 1.22 12.82 18.53
C ALA A 191 0.11 11.79 18.20
N ALA A 192 -1.15 12.05 18.61
CA ALA A 192 -2.25 11.10 18.51
C ALA A 192 -2.46 10.55 17.09
N THR A 193 -2.40 11.41 16.06
CA THR A 193 -2.55 11.00 14.66
C THR A 193 -1.44 10.07 14.19
N GLN A 194 -0.18 10.38 14.54
CA GLN A 194 0.97 9.58 14.11
C GLN A 194 1.01 8.22 14.80
N LEU A 195 0.66 8.19 16.09
CA LEU A 195 0.52 6.96 16.87
C LEU A 195 -0.66 6.12 16.36
N THR A 196 -1.80 6.72 16.04
CA THR A 196 -2.95 5.99 15.47
C THR A 196 -2.58 5.31 14.14
N THR A 197 -1.82 6.02 13.28
CA THR A 197 -1.35 5.47 12.01
C THR A 197 -0.38 4.30 12.23
N LEU A 198 0.56 4.45 13.17
CA LEU A 198 1.47 3.36 13.55
C LEU A 198 0.71 2.13 14.05
N ALA A 199 -0.28 2.32 14.93
CA ALA A 199 -1.10 1.24 15.45
C ALA A 199 -1.82 0.47 14.33
N ILE A 200 -2.34 1.18 13.32
CA ILE A 200 -2.98 0.57 12.15
C ILE A 200 -1.96 -0.25 11.34
N TYR A 201 -0.76 0.27 11.08
CA TYR A 201 0.26 -0.49 10.36
C TYR A 201 0.71 -1.74 11.13
N GLN A 202 0.81 -1.65 12.45
CA GLN A 202 1.08 -2.79 13.34
C GLN A 202 -0.05 -3.84 13.30
N LEU A 203 -1.32 -3.42 13.20
CA LEU A 203 -2.43 -4.35 12.99
C LEU A 203 -2.28 -5.13 11.69
N TYR A 204 -2.00 -4.44 10.58
CA TYR A 204 -1.85 -5.10 9.27
C TYR A 204 -0.57 -5.95 9.18
N SER A 205 0.48 -5.60 9.93
CA SER A 205 1.66 -6.46 10.11
C SER A 205 1.44 -7.66 11.05
N GLN A 206 0.22 -7.79 11.60
CA GLN A 206 -0.21 -8.85 12.53
C GLN A 206 0.47 -8.78 13.91
N ASP A 207 1.04 -7.62 14.27
CA ASP A 207 1.59 -7.34 15.59
C ASP A 207 0.53 -6.67 16.48
N TYR A 208 -0.47 -7.46 16.88
CA TYR A 208 -1.61 -6.96 17.66
C TYR A 208 -1.22 -6.43 19.05
N GLU A 209 -0.18 -7.01 19.66
CA GLU A 209 0.29 -6.57 20.98
C GLU A 209 0.93 -5.18 20.90
N ALA A 210 1.83 -4.97 19.93
CA ALA A 210 2.41 -3.64 19.70
C ALA A 210 1.33 -2.62 19.30
N ALA A 211 0.40 -3.03 18.43
CA ALA A 211 -0.71 -2.17 18.00
C ALA A 211 -1.56 -1.67 19.18
N GLN A 212 -1.89 -2.54 20.13
CA GLN A 212 -2.67 -2.15 21.32
C GLN A 212 -1.89 -1.18 22.21
N LYS A 213 -0.59 -1.44 22.45
CA LYS A 213 0.26 -0.51 23.22
C LYS A 213 0.35 0.86 22.55
N THR A 214 0.45 0.89 21.22
CA THR A 214 0.49 2.14 20.45
C THR A 214 -0.86 2.87 20.49
N LEU A 215 -1.98 2.14 20.44
CA LEU A 215 -3.31 2.73 20.62
C LEU A 215 -3.44 3.42 21.98
N ASP A 216 -3.04 2.76 23.06
CA ASP A 216 -3.09 3.34 24.41
C ASP A 216 -2.30 4.64 24.48
N ARG A 217 -1.12 4.68 23.82
CA ARG A 217 -0.32 5.90 23.66
C ARG A 217 -1.04 6.96 22.84
N ALA A 218 -1.72 6.60 21.74
CA ALA A 218 -2.48 7.54 20.92
C ALA A 218 -3.63 8.19 21.72
N LEU A 219 -4.36 7.40 22.51
CA LEU A 219 -5.44 7.87 23.37
C LEU A 219 -4.94 8.75 24.54
N ALA A 220 -3.70 8.52 25.00
CA ALA A 220 -3.04 9.35 25.99
C ALA A 220 -2.44 10.65 25.41
N ALA A 221 -2.22 10.71 24.09
CA ALA A 221 -1.64 11.87 23.42
C ALA A 221 -2.63 13.02 23.19
N THR A 222 -3.92 12.81 23.44
CA THR A 222 -4.96 13.85 23.38
C THR A 222 -5.82 13.83 24.64
N ASP A 223 -6.43 14.97 24.98
CA ASP A 223 -7.45 15.08 26.03
C ASP A 223 -8.87 15.23 25.46
N ASP A 224 -8.99 15.41 24.15
CA ASP A 224 -10.28 15.55 23.49
C ASP A 224 -11.02 14.20 23.46
N LYS A 225 -12.17 14.14 24.14
CA LYS A 225 -12.99 12.92 24.24
C LYS A 225 -13.54 12.46 22.89
N ASN A 226 -13.86 13.39 22.00
CA ASN A 226 -14.35 13.06 20.65
C ASN A 226 -13.22 12.48 19.82
N GLU A 227 -12.02 13.06 19.91
CA GLU A 227 -10.83 12.52 19.24
C GLU A 227 -10.49 11.11 19.75
N LYS A 228 -10.49 10.88 21.07
CA LYS A 228 -10.30 9.52 21.65
C LYS A 228 -11.31 8.52 21.10
N LYS A 229 -12.58 8.92 21.02
CA LYS A 229 -13.65 8.08 20.47
C LYS A 229 -13.39 7.76 19.00
N GLN A 230 -12.99 8.75 18.19
CA GLN A 230 -12.66 8.57 16.78
C GLN A 230 -11.45 7.65 16.59
N ILE A 231 -10.39 7.82 17.40
CA ILE A 231 -9.21 6.96 17.41
C ILE A 231 -9.60 5.50 17.69
N GLN A 232 -10.38 5.26 18.75
CA GLN A 232 -10.83 3.90 19.11
C GLN A 232 -11.68 3.28 18.00
N GLN A 233 -12.65 4.03 17.45
CA GLN A 233 -13.50 3.54 16.37
C GLN A 233 -12.70 3.17 15.12
N THR A 234 -11.71 3.99 14.77
CA THR A 234 -10.82 3.76 13.64
C THR A 234 -9.97 2.51 13.87
N TYR A 235 -9.43 2.34 15.08
CA TYR A 235 -8.66 1.16 15.47
C TYR A 235 -9.51 -0.10 15.42
N ASP A 236 -10.69 -0.11 16.03
CA ASP A 236 -11.58 -1.29 16.08
C ASP A 236 -12.01 -1.76 14.69
N ALA A 237 -12.30 -0.81 13.79
CA ALA A 237 -12.60 -1.10 12.39
C ALA A 237 -11.39 -1.73 11.69
N SER A 238 -10.21 -1.11 11.85
CA SER A 238 -8.96 -1.58 11.26
C SER A 238 -8.55 -2.95 11.81
N GLU A 239 -8.79 -3.23 13.09
CA GLU A 239 -8.43 -4.51 13.73
C GLU A 239 -9.26 -5.66 13.14
N LYS A 240 -10.57 -5.45 12.94
CA LYS A 240 -11.45 -6.42 12.30
C LYS A 240 -11.01 -6.73 10.87
N ASP A 241 -10.63 -5.70 10.13
CA ASP A 241 -10.17 -5.85 8.75
C ASP A 241 -8.78 -6.51 8.69
N ALA A 242 -7.84 -6.10 9.54
CA ALA A 242 -6.53 -6.72 9.65
C ALA A 242 -6.60 -8.21 10.04
N LYS A 243 -7.52 -8.60 10.94
CA LYS A 243 -7.80 -10.01 11.27
C LYS A 243 -8.37 -10.78 10.08
N ARG A 244 -9.19 -10.14 9.24
CA ARG A 244 -9.70 -10.75 8.00
C ARG A 244 -8.55 -11.00 7.01
N VAL A 245 -7.70 -10.00 6.80
CA VAL A 245 -6.51 -10.10 5.95
C VAL A 245 -5.55 -11.19 6.46
N GLY A 246 -5.29 -11.24 7.77
CA GLY A 246 -4.48 -12.28 8.40
C GLY A 246 -4.97 -13.70 8.12
N LYS A 247 -6.28 -13.93 8.22
CA LYS A 247 -6.88 -15.23 7.88
C LYS A 247 -6.67 -15.61 6.41
N LEU A 248 -6.77 -14.65 5.50
CA LEU A 248 -6.53 -14.88 4.06
C LEU A 248 -5.06 -15.22 3.80
N ILE A 249 -4.14 -14.52 4.47
CA ILE A 249 -2.70 -14.80 4.43
C ILE A 249 -2.42 -16.23 4.92
N ASP A 250 -2.96 -16.61 6.09
CA ASP A 250 -2.80 -17.94 6.66
C ASP A 250 -3.32 -19.04 5.72
N GLN A 251 -4.45 -18.81 5.07
CA GLN A 251 -5.01 -19.73 4.09
C GLN A 251 -4.10 -19.88 2.87
N ALA A 252 -3.59 -18.77 2.33
CA ALA A 252 -2.67 -18.77 1.20
C ALA A 252 -1.37 -19.52 1.53
N VAL A 253 -0.79 -19.27 2.72
CA VAL A 253 0.42 -19.96 3.19
C VAL A 253 0.17 -21.46 3.41
N LYS A 254 -0.97 -21.84 4.01
CA LYS A 254 -1.33 -23.26 4.17
C LYS A 254 -1.51 -23.96 2.84
N GLN A 255 -2.11 -23.29 1.85
CA GLN A 255 -2.30 -23.85 0.51
C GLN A 255 -0.96 -24.07 -0.19
N ALA A 256 -0.07 -23.08 -0.11
CA ALA A 256 1.29 -23.16 -0.65
C ALA A 256 2.13 -24.31 -0.10
N ARG A 257 1.98 -24.60 1.20
CA ARG A 257 2.67 -25.74 1.83
C ARG A 257 2.14 -27.07 1.30
N LYS A 258 0.88 -27.15 0.90
CA LYS A 258 0.25 -28.38 0.38
C LYS A 258 0.63 -28.66 -1.07
N ASP A 259 0.91 -27.65 -1.87
CA ASP A 259 1.18 -27.79 -3.30
C ASP A 259 2.66 -27.63 -3.69
N GLY A 260 3.54 -27.55 -2.70
CA GLY A 260 4.99 -27.44 -2.90
C GLY A 260 5.45 -26.06 -3.36
N GLY A 261 4.69 -25.00 -3.07
CA GLY A 261 5.03 -23.61 -3.40
C GLY A 261 4.45 -23.09 -4.71
N LYS A 262 3.70 -23.93 -5.45
CA LYS A 262 3.09 -23.56 -6.74
C LYS A 262 2.04 -22.45 -6.59
N SER A 263 1.33 -22.39 -5.46
CA SER A 263 0.43 -21.28 -5.13
C SER A 263 1.13 -20.09 -4.47
N LEU A 264 2.45 -20.02 -4.43
CA LEU A 264 3.18 -18.78 -4.08
C LEU A 264 3.71 -18.10 -5.33
N GLU A 265 4.13 -18.88 -6.33
CA GLU A 265 4.50 -18.39 -7.66
C GLU A 265 3.28 -17.89 -8.44
N ASN A 266 2.11 -18.49 -8.17
CA ASN A 266 0.85 -18.09 -8.76
C ASN A 266 -0.28 -18.36 -7.74
N PRO A 267 -0.51 -17.47 -6.75
CA PRO A 267 -1.49 -17.67 -5.66
C PRO A 267 -2.95 -17.85 -6.10
N LEU A 268 -3.18 -17.88 -7.40
CA LEU A 268 -4.46 -17.86 -8.07
C LEU A 268 -4.66 -19.08 -9.00
N GLY A 269 -3.65 -19.94 -9.17
CA GLY A 269 -3.79 -21.17 -9.98
C GLY A 269 -4.46 -22.32 -9.23
N SER A 270 -4.31 -22.40 -7.90
CA SER A 270 -4.79 -23.52 -7.09
C SER A 270 -6.20 -23.33 -6.50
N LEU A 271 -6.82 -22.16 -6.63
CA LEU A 271 -8.12 -21.86 -6.02
C LEU A 271 -9.30 -21.89 -6.99
N GLY A 272 -9.11 -22.45 -8.18
CA GLY A 272 -10.16 -22.58 -9.20
C GLY A 272 -10.37 -24.02 -9.65
N SER A 273 -11.12 -24.82 -8.88
CA SER A 273 -11.90 -25.94 -9.46
C SER A 273 -12.99 -26.54 -8.57
N ASP A 274 -13.07 -26.30 -7.26
CA ASP A 274 -13.94 -27.14 -6.39
C ASP A 274 -15.09 -26.45 -5.63
N THR A 275 -15.50 -25.25 -6.03
CA THR A 275 -16.78 -24.69 -5.56
C THR A 275 -17.65 -24.28 -6.74
N SER A 276 -18.12 -25.30 -7.46
CA SER A 276 -19.40 -25.21 -8.15
C SER A 276 -20.48 -24.94 -7.11
N ILE A 277 -20.97 -23.69 -7.09
CA ILE A 277 -22.34 -23.41 -6.65
C ILE A 277 -23.25 -24.08 -7.68
N THR A 278 -23.49 -25.38 -7.52
CA THR A 278 -24.70 -26.02 -8.02
C THR A 278 -25.80 -25.63 -7.04
N GLY A 279 -26.48 -24.52 -7.35
CA GLY A 279 -27.76 -24.20 -6.74
C GLY A 279 -28.75 -25.32 -7.05
N ALA A 280 -29.15 -26.04 -6.02
CA ALA A 280 -30.12 -27.10 -6.09
C ALA A 280 -31.49 -26.57 -6.54
N SER A 281 -32.04 -27.27 -7.53
CA SER A 281 -33.45 -27.57 -7.81
C SER A 281 -34.49 -26.93 -6.88
N GLY A 282 -35.38 -26.14 -7.47
CA GLY A 282 -36.70 -25.80 -6.95
C GLY A 282 -37.70 -25.81 -8.10
N ALA A 283 -38.31 -26.96 -8.35
CA ALA A 283 -39.44 -27.11 -9.26
C ALA A 283 -40.69 -26.45 -8.66
N THR A 284 -41.39 -25.63 -9.43
CA THR A 284 -42.82 -25.38 -9.25
C THR A 284 -43.49 -25.20 -10.62
N THR A 285 -44.39 -26.13 -10.88
CA THR A 285 -45.36 -26.24 -11.97
C THR A 285 -46.46 -25.17 -11.92
N GLY A 286 -47.00 -24.81 -13.09
CA GLY A 286 -48.44 -24.55 -13.26
C GLY A 286 -48.83 -23.14 -13.69
N GLY A 287 -49.46 -23.04 -14.86
CA GLY A 287 -50.11 -21.85 -15.41
C GLY A 287 -49.99 -21.77 -16.92
#